data_AF-A0A183H6S6-F1
#
_entry.id   AF-A0A183H6S6-F1
#
_cell.length_a   1.000
_cell.length_b   1.000
_cell.length_c   1.000
_cell.angle_alpha   90.00
_cell.angle_beta   90.00
_cell.angle_gamma   90.00
#
_symmetry.space_group_name_H-M   'P 1'
#
loop_
_entity.id
_entity.type
_entity.pdbx_description
1 polymer ?
#
loop_
_entity_poly.entity_id
_entity_poly.type
_entity_poly.pdbx_seq_one_letter_code
_entity_poly.pdbx_strand_id
1 'polypeptide(L)'
;MCRGMNLENVDFEVIARATDGWTGADLKGLVTNAQLIAHKRINGRFGDKDVDLNENMKYVLSQEDLLFAIKESQPSKNRSCSKSDRKPCISPGLFTTLA
;
A
#
# COMPACT_ATOMS: atom_id res chain seq x y z
N MET A 1 10.09 -7.08 -3.61
CA MET A 1 10.20 -5.76 -4.27
C MET A 1 10.22 -4.59 -3.29
N CYS A 2 9.64 -4.67 -2.09
CA CYS A 2 9.68 -3.54 -1.11
C CYS A 2 10.97 -3.47 -0.25
N ARG A 3 12.11 -3.99 -0.72
CA ARG A 3 13.35 -4.08 0.08
C ARG A 3 14.28 -2.92 -0.29
N GLY A 4 15.05 -2.39 0.68
CA GLY A 4 16.04 -1.33 0.42
C GLY A 4 15.47 0.10 0.33
N MET A 5 14.30 0.34 0.91
CA MET A 5 13.62 1.62 0.83
C MET A 5 13.76 2.40 2.14
N ASN A 6 14.14 3.67 2.04
CA ASN A 6 14.20 4.59 3.17
C ASN A 6 12.98 5.51 3.14
N LEU A 7 12.41 5.82 4.29
CA LEU A 7 11.26 6.73 4.43
C LEU A 7 11.74 8.00 5.10
N GLU A 8 11.46 9.15 4.50
CA GLU A 8 11.84 10.45 5.01
C GLU A 8 10.60 11.27 5.37
N ASN A 9 10.51 11.66 6.65
CA ASN A 9 9.45 12.51 7.18
C ASN A 9 8.02 12.02 6.83
N VAL A 10 7.80 10.71 6.94
CA VAL A 10 6.51 10.08 6.67
C VAL A 10 5.68 10.02 7.96
N ASP A 11 4.47 10.59 7.89
CA ASP A 11 3.45 10.46 8.93
C ASP A 11 2.52 9.28 8.59
N PHE A 12 2.75 8.16 9.26
CA PHE A 12 1.96 6.95 9.06
C PHE A 12 0.51 7.07 9.54
N GLU A 13 0.20 7.97 10.47
CA GLU A 13 -1.18 8.20 10.92
C GLU A 13 -2.02 8.80 9.81
N VAL A 14 -1.45 9.71 9.02
CA VAL A 14 -2.10 10.27 7.83
C VAL A 14 -2.33 9.18 6.78
N ILE A 15 -1.32 8.33 6.53
CA ILE A 15 -1.42 7.24 5.56
C ILE A 15 -2.48 6.23 5.98
N ALA A 16 -2.48 5.81 7.26
CA ALA A 16 -3.43 4.85 7.80
C ALA A 16 -4.88 5.34 7.66
N ARG A 17 -5.15 6.61 7.98
CA ARG A 17 -6.48 7.22 7.78
C ARG A 17 -6.90 7.26 6.32
N ALA A 18 -5.95 7.49 5.41
CA ALA A 18 -6.22 7.55 3.98
C ALA A 18 -6.39 6.16 3.31
N THR A 19 -5.91 5.10 3.96
CA THR A 19 -5.98 3.70 3.47
C THR A 19 -6.95 2.84 4.29
N ASP A 20 -7.94 3.44 4.94
CA ASP A 20 -8.95 2.65 5.65
C ASP A 20 -9.74 1.74 4.69
N GLY A 21 -9.96 0.49 5.09
CA GLY A 21 -10.56 -0.55 4.25
C GLY A 21 -9.66 -1.15 3.16
N TRP A 22 -8.39 -0.78 3.09
CA TRP A 22 -7.42 -1.40 2.16
C TRP A 22 -6.96 -2.75 2.70
N THR A 23 -6.74 -3.71 1.79
CA THR A 23 -6.17 -5.02 2.12
C THR A 23 -4.65 -4.99 2.07
N GLY A 24 -3.99 -5.99 2.64
CA GLY A 24 -2.52 -6.10 2.56
C GLY A 24 -1.98 -6.15 1.13
N ALA A 25 -2.76 -6.67 0.18
CA ALA A 25 -2.41 -6.64 -1.25
C ALA A 25 -2.45 -5.22 -1.82
N ASP A 26 -3.44 -4.41 -1.43
CA ASP A 26 -3.55 -3.02 -1.88
C ASP A 26 -2.41 -2.18 -1.29
N LEU A 27 -2.06 -2.38 -0.02
CA LEU A 27 -0.93 -1.70 0.61
C LEU A 27 0.40 -2.07 -0.05
N LYS A 28 0.58 -3.34 -0.45
CA LYS A 28 1.74 -3.76 -1.23
C LYS A 28 1.78 -3.06 -2.59
N GLY A 29 0.63 -2.96 -3.27
CA GLY A 29 0.50 -2.21 -4.53
C GLY A 29 0.83 -0.73 -4.35
N LEU A 30 0.34 -0.12 -3.29
CA LEU A 30 0.59 1.29 -2.94
C LEU A 30 2.09 1.57 -2.82
N VAL A 31 2.80 0.78 -2.01
CA VAL A 31 4.24 0.96 -1.78
C VAL A 31 5.02 0.74 -3.07
N THR A 32 4.63 -0.24 -3.89
CA THR A 32 5.26 -0.49 -5.19
C THR A 32 5.08 0.70 -6.14
N ASN A 33 3.89 1.30 -6.16
CA ASN A 33 3.61 2.49 -6.97
C ASN A 33 4.41 3.71 -6.47
N ALA A 34 4.48 3.92 -5.15
CA ALA A 34 5.29 4.99 -4.56
C ALA A 34 6.78 4.83 -4.89
N GLN A 35 7.30 3.60 -4.86
CA GLN A 35 8.66 3.30 -5.32
C GLN A 35 8.88 3.70 -6.78
N LEU A 36 7.95 3.37 -7.68
CA LEU A 36 8.04 3.74 -9.09
C LEU A 36 8.01 5.25 -9.30
N ILE A 37 7.18 5.98 -8.54
CA ILE A 37 7.11 7.45 -8.60
C ILE A 37 8.44 8.08 -8.17
N ALA A 38 8.98 7.65 -7.03
CA ALA A 38 10.27 8.13 -6.55
C ALA A 38 11.40 7.80 -7.53
N HIS A 39 11.35 6.61 -8.14
CA HIS A 39 12.30 6.20 -9.16
C HIS A 39 12.22 7.07 -10.43
N LYS A 40 11.00 7.36 -10.92
CA LYS A 40 10.78 8.31 -12.02
C LYS A 40 11.24 9.72 -11.68
N ARG A 41 11.13 10.16 -10.43
CA ARG A 41 11.67 11.47 -9.97
C ARG A 41 13.20 11.51 -10.06
N ILE A 42 13.87 10.43 -9.65
CA ILE A 42 15.34 10.33 -9.68
C ILE A 42 15.84 10.22 -11.13
N ASN A 43 15.22 9.35 -11.94
CA ASN A 43 15.64 9.08 -13.32
C ASN A 43 15.15 10.15 -14.29
N GLY A 44 14.03 10.84 -14.05
CA GLY A 44 13.58 11.95 -14.90
C GLY A 44 14.56 13.13 -14.94
N ARG A 45 15.50 13.22 -13.98
CA ARG A 45 16.65 14.13 -14.03
C ARG A 45 17.80 13.62 -14.90
N PHE A 46 17.85 12.33 -15.21
CA PHE A 46 18.90 11.64 -15.95
C PHE A 46 18.26 10.89 -17.12
N GLY A 47 18.12 11.56 -18.27
CA GLY A 47 17.40 11.05 -19.44
C GLY A 47 17.66 9.57 -19.76
N ASP A 48 16.56 8.87 -20.06
CA ASP A 48 16.42 7.53 -20.66
C ASP A 48 17.73 6.71 -20.71
N LYS A 49 18.07 6.09 -19.58
CA LYS A 49 19.02 4.99 -19.54
C LYS A 49 18.35 3.83 -18.86
N ASP A 50 18.33 2.70 -19.56
CA ASP A 50 17.83 1.41 -19.09
C ASP A 50 18.23 1.20 -17.64
N VAL A 51 17.21 1.05 -16.79
CA VAL A 51 17.41 0.87 -15.36
C VAL A 51 17.94 -0.54 -15.17
N ASP A 52 19.26 -0.65 -15.04
CA ASP A 52 19.87 -1.80 -14.42
C ASP A 52 19.32 -1.87 -12.98
N LEU A 53 18.53 -2.89 -12.68
CA LEU A 53 17.86 -3.14 -11.40
C LEU A 53 18.91 -3.48 -10.32
N ASN A 54 19.85 -2.57 -10.09
CA ASN A 54 20.91 -2.78 -9.14
C ASN A 54 20.30 -2.71 -7.74
N GLU A 55 20.45 -3.82 -7.03
CA GLU A 55 19.83 -4.17 -5.76
C GLU A 55 20.19 -3.21 -4.61
N ASN A 56 21.09 -2.26 -4.89
CA ASN A 56 21.70 -1.32 -3.95
C ASN A 56 21.26 0.15 -4.14
N MET A 57 20.34 0.47 -5.05
CA MET A 57 19.79 1.82 -5.12
C MET A 57 18.93 2.11 -3.88
N LYS A 58 19.48 2.90 -2.95
CA LYS A 58 18.77 3.37 -1.75
C LYS A 58 17.74 4.42 -2.15
N TYR A 59 16.50 4.01 -2.38
CA TYR A 59 15.40 4.93 -2.65
C TYR A 59 14.94 5.62 -1.37
N VAL A 60 14.75 6.93 -1.43
CA VAL A 60 14.12 7.71 -0.36
C VAL A 60 12.70 8.06 -0.81
N LEU A 61 11.71 7.57 -0.06
CA LEU A 61 10.31 7.93 -0.21
C LEU A 61 9.94 9.06 0.73
N SER A 62 9.29 10.08 0.18
CA SER A 62 8.73 11.19 0.95
C SER A 62 7.23 10.97 1.16
N GLN A 63 6.65 11.68 2.14
CA GLN A 63 5.19 11.67 2.40
C GLN A 63 4.37 11.98 1.13
N GLU A 64 4.83 12.92 0.30
CA GLU A 64 4.19 13.29 -0.96
C GLU A 64 4.08 12.14 -1.96
N ASP A 65 5.09 11.26 -2.04
CA ASP A 65 5.11 10.13 -2.98
C ASP A 65 4.04 9.11 -2.59
N LEU A 66 3.90 8.87 -1.29
CA LEU A 66 2.87 8.00 -0.73
C LEU A 66 1.47 8.58 -0.93
N LEU A 67 1.27 9.87 -0.65
CA LEU A 67 -0.03 10.53 -0.84
C LEU A 67 -0.43 10.56 -2.33
N PHE A 68 0.51 10.81 -3.23
CA PHE A 68 0.28 10.76 -4.66
C PHE A 68 -0.08 9.33 -5.10
N ALA A 69 0.66 8.33 -4.62
CA ALA A 69 0.36 6.94 -4.90
C ALA A 69 -1.04 6.51 -4.38
N ILE A 70 -1.49 7.01 -3.22
CA ILE A 70 -2.84 6.76 -2.70
C ILE A 70 -3.90 7.32 -3.65
N LYS A 71 -3.69 8.55 -4.14
CA LYS A 71 -4.61 9.22 -5.06
C LYS A 71 -4.78 8.42 -6.37
N GLU A 72 -3.68 7.89 -6.90
CA GLU A 72 -3.67 7.09 -8.13
C GLU A 72 -4.21 5.67 -7.92
N SER A 73 -3.92 5.06 -6.77
CA SER A 73 -4.17 3.63 -6.53
C SER A 73 -5.54 3.32 -5.95
N GLN A 74 -6.45 4.30 -5.80
CA GLN A 74 -7.71 4.10 -5.06
C GLN A 74 -8.50 2.85 -5.51
N PRO A 75 -8.62 1.82 -4.65
CA PRO A 75 -9.27 0.56 -5.00
C PRO A 75 -10.80 0.68 -5.14
N SER A 76 -11.40 1.80 -4.69
CA SER A 76 -12.84 2.06 -4.84
C SER A 76 -13.28 2.22 -6.29
N LYS A 77 -12.39 2.60 -7.21
CA LYS A 77 -12.72 2.74 -8.64
C LYS A 77 -12.74 1.42 -9.41
N ASN A 78 -12.19 0.33 -8.85
CA ASN A 78 -12.08 -0.96 -9.54
C ASN A 78 -12.73 -2.14 -8.79
N ARG A 79 -13.29 -1.93 -7.59
CA ARG A 79 -14.05 -2.95 -6.85
C ARG A 79 -15.55 -2.72 -6.98
N SER A 80 -16.18 -3.38 -7.93
CA SER A 80 -17.62 -3.59 -7.92
C SER A 80 -18.00 -4.71 -6.95
N CYS A 81 -17.80 -4.58 -5.63
CA CYS A 81 -18.58 -5.42 -4.71
C CYS A 81 -18.63 -4.96 -3.26
N SER A 82 -19.89 -4.82 -2.82
CA SER A 82 -20.49 -4.91 -1.48
C SER A 82 -19.61 -4.66 -0.24
N LYS A 83 -20.01 -3.61 0.50
CA LYS A 83 -19.84 -3.59 1.96
C LYS A 83 -20.46 -4.88 2.49
N SER A 84 -19.62 -5.85 2.88
CA SER A 84 -20.10 -6.95 3.70
C SER A 84 -20.21 -6.41 5.11
N ASP A 85 -21.44 -6.13 5.52
CA ASP A 85 -21.78 -5.96 6.93
C ASP A 85 -21.21 -7.17 7.67
N ARG A 86 -20.17 -6.95 8.48
CA ARG A 86 -19.68 -8.00 9.38
C ARG A 86 -20.75 -8.23 10.44
N LYS A 87 -21.74 -9.09 10.16
CA LYS A 87 -22.53 -9.72 11.22
C LYS A 87 -21.59 -10.70 11.93
N PRO A 88 -21.38 -10.58 13.26
CA PRO A 88 -20.68 -11.61 14.01
C PRO A 88 -21.49 -12.90 13.90
N CYS A 89 -20.98 -13.89 13.17
CA CYS A 89 -21.50 -15.25 13.18
C CYS A 89 -21.03 -15.93 14.47
N ILE A 90 -21.61 -15.54 15.60
CA ILE A 90 -21.64 -16.38 16.79
C ILE A 90 -22.80 -17.35 16.57
N SER A 91 -22.49 -18.58 16.17
CA SER A 91 -23.47 -19.67 16.16
C SER A 91 -23.89 -19.98 17.59
N PRO A 92 -25.17 -19.77 17.98
CA PRO A 92 -25.66 -20.15 19.29
C PRO A 92 -25.92 -21.66 19.29
N GLY A 93 -24.91 -22.47 19.59
CA GLY A 93 -25.13 -23.90 19.75
C GLY A 93 -23.90 -24.76 19.61
N LEU A 94 -22.99 -24.73 20.59
CA LEU A 94 -22.11 -25.89 20.84
C LEU A 94 -21.58 -25.93 22.28
N PHE A 95 -22.44 -25.71 23.26
CA PHE A 95 -22.17 -26.10 24.65
C PHE A 95 -23.38 -26.86 25.18
N THR A 96 -23.56 -28.10 24.70
CA THR A 96 -24.39 -29.07 25.38
C THR A 96 -23.54 -30.29 25.70
N THR A 97 -23.21 -30.39 26.98
CA THR A 97 -23.13 -31.63 27.77
C THR A 97 -22.16 -32.71 27.28
N LEU A 98 -21.06 -32.87 28.00
CA LEU A 98 -20.49 -34.19 28.26
C LEU A 98 -20.27 -34.34 29.76
N ALA A 99 -20.69 -35.53 30.24
CA ALA A 99 -20.81 -36.06 31.58
C ALA A 99 -19.78 -35.63 32.64
#